data_AF-A0AAV0GDA5-F1
#
_entry.id   AF-A0AAV0GDA5-F1
#
_cell.length_a   1.000
_cell.length_b   1.000
_cell.length_c   1.000
_cell.angle_alpha   90.00
_cell.angle_beta   90.00
_cell.angle_gamma   90.00
#
_symmetry.space_group_name_H-M   'P 1'
#
loop_
_entity.id
_entity.type
_entity.pdbx_description
1 polymer ?
#
loop_
_entity_poly.entity_id
_entity_poly.type
_entity_poly.pdbx_seq_one_letter_code
_entity_poly.pdbx_strand_id
1 'polypeptide(L)'
;MSTGGGTSSRKKKLLLLLLLFVTAAEAQLTCNDVVTSLSPCLNFVTGGSTGAALPPAGCCAGIKSLFAAAQTTPDRRTVCTCLKTVSSSATTAQIGRAASLPTACGVAIPYKISPQVDCSKVN
;
A
#
# COMPACT_ATOMS: atom_id res chain seq x y z
N MET A 1 -13.94 42.92 45.50
CA MET A 1 -14.72 41.97 44.67
C MET A 1 -14.66 42.46 43.22
N SER A 2 -14.28 41.73 42.19
CA SER A 2 -13.81 40.35 42.05
C SER A 2 -13.19 40.20 40.64
N THR A 3 -12.09 39.44 40.57
CA THR A 3 -11.63 38.54 39.47
C THR A 3 -11.49 39.12 38.05
N GLY A 4 -10.29 39.21 37.47
CA GLY A 4 -9.53 38.05 36.96
C GLY A 4 -9.85 37.89 35.47
N GLY A 5 -8.94 37.86 34.50
CA GLY A 5 -7.61 37.29 34.44
C GLY A 5 -7.46 36.81 32.99
N GLY A 6 -6.34 37.14 32.33
CA GLY A 6 -6.14 36.89 30.90
C GLY A 6 -6.27 35.42 30.51
N THR A 7 -7.20 35.10 29.60
CA THR A 7 -7.44 33.71 29.13
C THR A 7 -7.71 33.59 27.62
N SER A 8 -7.30 34.55 26.79
CA SER A 8 -7.51 34.43 25.32
C SER A 8 -6.25 34.07 24.53
N SER A 9 -5.06 34.54 24.94
CA SER A 9 -3.81 34.30 24.19
C SER A 9 -3.24 32.88 24.33
N ARG A 10 -3.51 32.19 25.45
CA ARG A 10 -2.95 30.85 25.73
C ARG A 10 -3.49 29.77 24.77
N LYS A 11 -4.77 29.88 24.38
CA LYS A 11 -5.42 28.91 23.49
C LYS A 11 -4.87 28.95 22.06
N LYS A 12 -4.59 30.16 21.55
CA LYS A 12 -3.96 30.36 20.23
C LYS A 12 -2.50 29.92 20.19
N LYS A 13 -1.73 30.20 21.26
CA LYS A 13 -0.36 29.69 21.39
C LYS A 13 -0.32 28.16 21.49
N LEU A 14 -1.27 27.55 22.23
CA LEU A 14 -1.39 26.09 22.32
C LEU A 14 -1.78 25.46 20.98
N LEU A 15 -2.68 26.08 20.23
CA LEU A 15 -3.06 25.62 18.88
C LEU A 15 -1.88 25.73 17.89
N LEU A 16 -1.13 26.84 17.92
CA LEU A 16 0.10 26.98 17.12
C LEU A 16 1.20 25.99 17.54
N LEU A 17 1.35 25.70 18.83
CA LEU A 17 2.30 24.70 19.33
C LEU A 17 1.92 23.27 18.89
N LEU A 18 0.64 22.91 18.91
CA LEU A 18 0.17 21.59 18.45
C LEU A 18 0.40 21.35 16.95
N LEU A 19 0.34 22.40 16.13
CA LEU A 19 0.64 22.32 14.69
C LEU A 19 2.14 22.07 14.40
N LEU A 20 3.04 22.44 15.32
CA LEU A 20 4.48 22.25 15.19
C LEU A 20 4.95 20.83 15.58
N PHE A 21 4.09 20.05 16.26
CA PHE A 21 4.39 18.67 16.68
C PHE A 21 3.72 17.61 15.81
N VAL A 22 3.04 17.98 14.72
CA VAL A 22 2.72 17.02 13.65
C VAL A 22 4.03 16.71 12.91
N THR A 23 4.84 15.86 13.54
CA THR A 23 5.67 14.95 12.77
C THR A 23 4.67 14.03 12.07
N ALA A 24 4.59 14.09 10.74
CA ALA A 24 3.97 13.02 9.99
C ALA A 24 4.62 11.72 10.48
N ALA A 25 3.89 10.90 11.22
CA ALA A 25 4.34 9.55 11.48
C ALA A 25 4.28 8.87 10.12
N GLU A 26 5.41 8.82 9.43
CA GLU A 26 5.59 8.08 8.17
C GLU A 26 5.41 6.61 8.55
N ALA A 27 4.18 6.10 8.56
CA ALA A 27 3.91 4.69 8.79
C ALA A 27 4.46 3.93 7.58
N GLN A 28 5.69 3.42 7.72
CA GLN A 28 6.34 2.68 6.67
C GLN A 28 5.53 1.44 6.35
N LEU A 29 5.22 1.23 5.07
CA LEU A 29 4.52 0.03 4.65
C LEU A 29 5.31 -1.22 5.02
N THR A 30 4.61 -2.27 5.43
CA THR A 30 5.18 -3.58 5.73
C THR A 30 4.73 -4.63 4.73
N CYS A 31 5.43 -5.77 4.68
CA CYS A 31 4.95 -6.94 3.91
C CYS A 31 3.57 -7.42 4.38
N ASN A 32 3.23 -7.24 5.66
CA ASN A 32 1.91 -7.63 6.17
C ASN A 32 0.80 -6.75 5.57
N ASP A 33 1.06 -5.44 5.39
CA ASP A 33 0.11 -4.53 4.75
C ASP A 33 -0.12 -4.90 3.28
N VAL A 34 0.95 -5.29 2.58
CA VAL A 34 0.88 -5.78 1.20
C VAL A 34 0.02 -7.03 1.11
N VAL A 35 0.31 -8.06 1.93
CA VAL A 35 -0.43 -9.32 1.91
C VAL A 35 -1.89 -9.11 2.30
N THR A 36 -2.16 -8.28 3.32
CA THR A 36 -3.53 -7.97 3.76
C THR A 36 -4.32 -7.28 2.65
N SER A 37 -3.72 -6.27 2.01
CA SER A 37 -4.33 -5.54 0.90
C SER A 37 -4.64 -6.43 -0.31
N LEU A 38 -3.80 -7.44 -0.55
CA LEU A 38 -3.93 -8.34 -1.71
C LEU A 38 -4.66 -9.65 -1.41
N SER A 39 -5.00 -9.92 -0.15
CA SER A 39 -5.75 -11.12 0.25
C SER A 39 -7.04 -11.36 -0.56
N PRO A 40 -7.83 -10.33 -0.97
CA PRO A 40 -9.02 -10.57 -1.79
C PRO A 40 -8.70 -11.06 -3.21
N CYS A 41 -7.44 -10.96 -3.66
CA CYS A 41 -6.99 -11.40 -4.98
C CYS A 41 -6.64 -12.90 -5.04
N LEU A 42 -6.52 -13.58 -3.89
CA LEU A 42 -5.94 -14.92 -3.81
C LEU A 42 -6.69 -15.96 -4.66
N ASN A 43 -8.02 -15.92 -4.70
CA ASN A 43 -8.80 -16.85 -5.51
C ASN A 43 -8.54 -16.69 -7.02
N PHE A 44 -8.41 -15.44 -7.49
CA PHE A 44 -8.06 -15.15 -8.87
C PHE A 44 -6.63 -15.63 -9.20
N VAL A 45 -5.66 -15.31 -8.35
CA VAL A 45 -4.24 -15.66 -8.57
C VAL A 45 -4.03 -17.18 -8.58
N THR A 46 -4.64 -17.89 -7.62
CA THR A 46 -4.55 -19.36 -7.53
C THR A 46 -5.35 -20.07 -8.62
N GLY A 47 -6.21 -19.35 -9.35
CA GLY A 47 -7.05 -19.89 -10.41
C GLY A 47 -8.40 -20.40 -9.93
N GLY A 48 -8.56 -20.65 -8.62
CA GLY A 48 -9.82 -21.02 -7.96
C GLY A 48 -10.56 -22.19 -8.61
N SER A 49 -11.79 -22.44 -8.17
CA SER A 49 -12.71 -23.40 -8.81
C SER A 49 -13.46 -22.81 -10.01
N THR A 50 -13.48 -21.48 -10.14
CA THR A 50 -14.31 -20.76 -11.11
C THR A 50 -13.55 -20.19 -12.30
N GLY A 51 -12.20 -20.21 -12.29
CA GLY A 51 -11.40 -19.68 -13.40
C GLY A 51 -11.78 -18.24 -13.76
N ALA A 52 -12.01 -17.39 -12.76
CA ALA A 52 -12.61 -16.07 -12.93
C ALA A 52 -11.87 -15.25 -14.00
N ALA A 53 -12.61 -14.78 -15.01
CA ALA A 53 -12.05 -13.95 -16.07
C ALA A 53 -11.70 -12.53 -15.60
N LEU A 54 -12.30 -12.06 -14.49
CA LEU A 54 -12.12 -10.73 -13.94
C LEU A 54 -11.73 -10.77 -12.46
N PRO A 55 -10.89 -9.83 -11.99
CA PRO A 55 -10.54 -9.72 -10.58
C PRO A 55 -11.76 -9.31 -9.72
N PRO A 56 -11.89 -9.84 -8.48
CA PRO A 56 -12.92 -9.37 -7.55
C PRO A 56 -12.83 -7.87 -7.29
N ALA A 57 -13.96 -7.19 -7.09
CA ALA A 57 -13.97 -5.74 -6.81
C ALA A 57 -13.09 -5.38 -5.60
N GLY A 58 -13.13 -6.20 -4.54
CA GLY A 58 -12.28 -6.02 -3.36
C GLY A 58 -10.78 -6.19 -3.65
N CYS A 59 -10.40 -7.02 -4.64
CA CYS A 59 -9.03 -7.15 -5.07
C CYS A 59 -8.52 -5.85 -5.71
N CYS A 60 -9.30 -5.27 -6.63
CA CYS A 60 -8.91 -4.00 -7.24
C CYS A 60 -8.91 -2.83 -6.26
N ALA A 61 -9.83 -2.82 -5.28
CA ALA A 61 -9.80 -1.83 -4.21
C ALA A 61 -8.51 -1.94 -3.38
N GLY A 62 -8.11 -3.15 -3.01
CA GLY A 62 -6.86 -3.42 -2.29
C GLY A 62 -5.61 -3.00 -3.08
N ILE A 63 -5.53 -3.34 -4.36
CA ILE A 63 -4.43 -2.93 -5.25
C ILE A 63 -4.34 -1.40 -5.31
N LYS A 64 -5.46 -0.72 -5.58
CA LYS A 64 -5.48 0.75 -5.64
C LYS A 64 -5.04 1.39 -4.33
N SER A 65 -5.54 0.88 -3.20
CA SER A 65 -5.16 1.37 -1.86
C SER A 65 -3.66 1.19 -1.61
N LEU A 66 -3.12 0.00 -1.88
CA LEU A 66 -1.70 -0.30 -1.67
C LEU A 66 -0.78 0.62 -2.48
N PHE A 67 -1.07 0.81 -3.76
CA PHE A 67 -0.26 1.68 -4.61
C PHE A 67 -0.51 3.17 -4.35
N ALA A 68 -1.68 3.55 -3.83
CA ALA A 68 -1.92 4.90 -3.32
C ALA A 68 -1.17 5.18 -2.01
N ALA A 69 -0.94 4.17 -1.17
CA ALA A 69 -0.14 4.31 0.05
C ALA A 69 1.37 4.35 -0.22
N ALA A 70 1.85 3.67 -1.27
CA ALA A 70 3.27 3.59 -1.63
C ALA A 70 3.82 4.88 -2.33
N GLN A 71 3.72 6.02 -1.65
CA GLN A 71 4.11 7.33 -2.17
C GLN A 71 5.62 7.59 -2.12
N THR A 72 6.34 6.90 -1.23
CA THR A 72 7.79 7.09 -1.06
C THR A 72 8.59 5.97 -1.76
N THR A 73 9.84 6.25 -2.11
CA THR A 73 10.75 5.23 -2.65
C THR A 73 10.94 4.05 -1.68
N PRO A 74 11.16 4.25 -0.36
CA PRO A 74 11.17 3.17 0.61
C PRO A 74 9.93 2.28 0.56
N ASP A 75 8.73 2.88 0.53
CA ASP A 75 7.48 2.10 0.48
C ASP A 75 7.35 1.30 -0.80
N ARG A 76 7.66 1.90 -1.96
CA ARG A 76 7.63 1.19 -3.25
C ARG A 76 8.61 0.02 -3.28
N ARG A 77 9.80 0.18 -2.68
CA ARG A 77 10.79 -0.88 -2.53
C ARG A 77 10.32 -1.98 -1.58
N THR A 78 9.63 -1.63 -0.49
CA THR A 78 9.01 -2.62 0.40
C THR A 78 7.93 -3.41 -0.31
N VAL A 79 7.02 -2.74 -1.03
CA VAL A 79 5.97 -3.40 -1.84
C VAL A 79 6.61 -4.34 -2.87
N CYS A 80 7.60 -3.86 -3.63
CA CYS A 80 8.32 -4.69 -4.60
C CYS A 80 8.96 -5.91 -3.94
N THR A 81 9.65 -5.73 -2.82
CA THR A 81 10.36 -6.81 -2.12
C THR A 81 9.39 -7.85 -1.59
N CYS A 82 8.24 -7.41 -1.05
CA CYS A 82 7.17 -8.31 -0.63
C CYS A 82 6.63 -9.13 -1.80
N LEU A 83 6.28 -8.47 -2.91
CA LEU A 83 5.77 -9.13 -4.11
C LEU A 83 6.79 -10.11 -4.71
N LYS A 84 8.08 -9.77 -4.69
CA LYS A 84 9.17 -10.65 -5.10
C LYS A 84 9.21 -11.92 -4.25
N THR A 85 9.17 -11.79 -2.93
CA THR A 85 9.17 -12.93 -2.00
C THR A 85 7.97 -13.85 -2.24
N VAL A 86 6.77 -13.29 -2.37
CA VAL A 86 5.56 -14.07 -2.68
C VAL A 86 5.68 -14.76 -4.04
N SER A 87 6.21 -14.05 -5.05
CA SER A 87 6.40 -14.60 -6.40
C SER A 87 7.40 -15.76 -6.44
N SER A 88 8.41 -15.77 -5.56
CA SER A 88 9.39 -16.85 -5.46
C SER A 88 8.80 -18.18 -5.01
N SER A 89 7.64 -18.17 -4.35
CA SER A 89 6.91 -19.37 -3.93
C SER A 89 5.74 -19.72 -4.85
N ALA A 90 5.54 -18.96 -5.92
CA ALA A 90 4.41 -19.11 -6.83
C ALA A 90 4.79 -19.88 -8.11
N THR A 91 3.82 -20.57 -8.69
CA THR A 91 3.94 -21.18 -10.02
C THR A 91 3.94 -20.11 -11.11
N THR A 92 4.48 -20.43 -12.29
CA THR A 92 4.46 -19.53 -13.46
C THR A 92 3.04 -19.07 -13.82
N ALA A 93 2.04 -19.95 -13.69
CA ALA A 93 0.65 -19.61 -13.95
C ALA A 93 0.11 -18.59 -12.93
N GLN A 94 0.42 -18.76 -11.65
CA GLN A 94 0.03 -17.81 -10.59
C GLN A 94 0.70 -16.45 -10.80
N ILE A 95 2.00 -16.44 -11.16
CA ILE A 95 2.72 -15.20 -11.49
C ILE A 95 2.06 -14.50 -12.68
N GLY A 96 1.70 -15.24 -13.73
CA GLY A 96 1.00 -14.69 -14.90
C GLY A 96 -0.33 -14.04 -14.54
N ARG A 97 -1.15 -14.70 -13.70
CA ARG A 97 -2.41 -14.13 -13.21
C ARG A 97 -2.16 -12.90 -12.34
N ALA A 98 -1.24 -12.97 -11.38
CA ALA A 98 -0.88 -11.85 -10.52
C ALA A 98 -0.38 -10.64 -11.32
N ALA A 99 0.43 -10.85 -12.36
CA ALA A 99 0.95 -9.80 -13.23
C ALA A 99 -0.13 -9.11 -14.07
N SER A 100 -1.27 -9.76 -14.32
CA SER A 100 -2.40 -9.15 -15.04
C SER A 100 -3.24 -8.21 -14.17
N LEU A 101 -3.20 -8.37 -12.84
CA LEU A 101 -4.06 -7.65 -11.91
C LEU A 101 -3.89 -6.13 -11.93
N PRO A 102 -2.67 -5.55 -11.91
CA PRO A 102 -2.52 -4.09 -11.87
C PRO A 102 -3.24 -3.41 -13.04
N THR A 103 -2.97 -3.86 -14.28
CA THR A 103 -3.60 -3.31 -15.48
C THR A 103 -5.10 -3.56 -15.51
N ALA A 104 -5.56 -4.77 -15.15
CA ALA A 104 -7.00 -5.07 -15.05
C ALA A 104 -7.72 -4.19 -14.02
N CYS A 105 -7.02 -3.73 -12.99
CA CYS A 105 -7.53 -2.82 -11.97
C CYS A 105 -7.28 -1.33 -12.27
N GLY A 106 -6.71 -0.99 -13.44
CA GLY A 106 -6.43 0.39 -13.83
C GLY A 106 -5.26 1.04 -13.10
N VAL A 107 -4.32 0.24 -12.59
CA VAL A 107 -3.10 0.70 -11.91
C VAL A 107 -1.88 0.39 -12.79
N ALA A 108 -1.11 1.42 -13.12
CA ALA A 108 0.16 1.27 -13.82
C ALA A 108 1.30 1.15 -12.81
N ILE A 109 2.14 0.12 -12.96
CA ILE A 109 3.34 -0.08 -12.14
C ILE A 109 4.58 -0.10 -13.04
N PRO A 110 5.70 0.53 -12.63
CA PRO A 110 6.87 0.67 -13.49
C PRO A 110 7.80 -0.56 -13.49
N TYR A 111 7.33 -1.72 -13.03
CA TYR A 111 8.11 -2.95 -12.95
C TYR A 111 7.25 -4.19 -13.16
N LYS A 112 7.90 -5.31 -13.51
CA LYS A 112 7.25 -6.61 -13.65
C LYS A 112 7.18 -7.32 -12.30
N ILE A 113 6.02 -7.89 -11.98
CA ILE A 113 5.88 -8.82 -10.86
C ILE A 113 6.57 -10.13 -11.27
N SER A 114 7.71 -10.42 -10.67
CA SER A 114 8.50 -11.62 -10.95
C SER A 114 9.47 -11.92 -9.80
N PRO A 115 9.90 -13.17 -9.62
CA PRO A 115 10.93 -13.50 -8.64
C PRO A 115 12.32 -12.90 -9.00
N GLN A 116 12.54 -12.49 -10.24
CA GLN A 116 13.80 -11.89 -10.70
C GLN A 116 13.82 -10.35 -10.64
N VAL A 117 12.73 -9.71 -10.21
CA VAL A 117 12.67 -8.24 -10.16
C VAL A 117 13.77 -7.66 -9.27
N ASP A 118 14.40 -6.59 -9.75
CA ASP A 118 15.41 -5.84 -9.00
C ASP A 118 14.74 -4.67 -8.26
N CYS A 119 14.34 -4.91 -7.02
CA CYS A 119 13.67 -3.90 -6.20
C CYS A 119 14.58 -2.72 -5.81
N SER A 120 15.90 -2.82 -5.95
CA SER A 120 16.80 -1.70 -5.65
C SER A 120 16.66 -0.56 -6.68
N LYS A 121 16.15 -0.87 -7.88
CA LYS A 121 15.94 0.09 -8.98
C LYS A 121 14.55 0.71 -9.00
N VAL A 122 13.67 0.33 -8.07
CA VAL A 122 12.35 0.94 -7.95
C VAL A 122 12.52 2.29 -7.26
N ASN A 123 12.02 3.33 -7.94
CA ASN A 123 12.07 4.71 -7.50
C ASN A 123 10.71 5.18 -7.08
#